data_AF-A0A3R7TCZ4-F1
#
_entry.id   AF-A0A3R7TCZ4-F1
#
_cell.length_a   1.000
_cell.length_b   1.000
_cell.length_c   1.000
_cell.angle_alpha   90.00
_cell.angle_beta   90.00
_cell.angle_gamma   90.00
#
_symmetry.space_group_name_H-M   'P 1'
#
loop_
_entity.id
_entity.type
_entity.pdbx_description
1 polymer ?
#
loop_
_entity_poly.entity_id
_entity_poly.type
_entity_poly.pdbx_seq_one_letter_code
_entity_poly.pdbx_strand_id
1 'polypeptide(L)'
;MFEYQTQLLRWQIRVNARISNLVDDYPSFGLTATDDNVSLEVPYPERVSRGLLLLRIFFGVIYVIIPHFFILFFRIIWGSILTFLAFFVVLFTKKFPESWHEFLVGTIRWNTRVTLYMWFMTDDYPPFSSK
;
A
#
# COMPACT_ATOMS: atom_id res chain seq x y z
N MET A 1 -16.89 -3.47 -11.72
CA MET A 1 -16.41 -2.44 -10.75
C MET A 1 -15.21 -2.96 -9.96
N PHE A 2 -15.35 -4.06 -9.21
CA PHE A 2 -14.25 -4.65 -8.43
C PHE A 2 -12.97 -4.89 -9.25
N GLU A 3 -13.09 -5.55 -10.41
CA GLU A 3 -11.94 -5.85 -11.26
C GLU A 3 -11.18 -4.59 -11.69
N TYR A 4 -11.89 -3.54 -12.10
CA TYR A 4 -11.31 -2.24 -12.42
C TYR A 4 -10.58 -1.62 -11.22
N GLN A 5 -11.17 -1.67 -10.03
CA GLN A 5 -10.53 -1.16 -8.80
C GLN A 5 -9.24 -1.93 -8.48
N THR A 6 -9.27 -3.26 -8.59
CA THR A 6 -8.09 -4.11 -8.38
C THR A 6 -7.00 -3.80 -9.41
N GLN A 7 -7.36 -3.66 -10.69
CA GLN A 7 -6.42 -3.28 -11.75
C GLN A 7 -5.83 -1.87 -11.52
N LEU A 8 -6.65 -0.91 -11.09
CA LEU A 8 -6.19 0.44 -10.75
C LEU A 8 -5.22 0.44 -9.57
N LEU A 9 -5.52 -0.32 -8.51
CA LEU A 9 -4.64 -0.47 -7.35
C LEU A 9 -3.32 -1.12 -7.74
N ARG A 10 -3.34 -2.17 -8.59
CA ARG A 10 -2.12 -2.78 -9.13
C ARG A 10 -1.27 -1.77 -9.88
N TRP A 11 -1.89 -0.99 -10.77
CA TRP A 11 -1.19 0.05 -11.51
C TRP A 11 -0.61 1.13 -10.57
N GLN A 12 -1.38 1.60 -9.58
CA GLN A 12 -0.92 2.57 -8.60
C GLN A 12 0.27 2.05 -7.79
N ILE A 13 0.23 0.81 -7.29
CA ILE A 13 1.33 0.26 -6.49
C ILE A 13 2.58 0.11 -7.35
N ARG A 14 2.47 -0.35 -8.60
CA ARG A 14 3.62 -0.35 -9.53
C ARG A 14 4.22 1.04 -9.64
N VAL A 15 3.42 2.05 -10.00
CA VAL A 15 3.91 3.43 -10.15
C VAL A 15 4.55 3.96 -8.86
N ASN A 16 3.89 3.79 -7.70
CA ASN A 16 4.40 4.27 -6.42
C ASN A 16 5.72 3.60 -6.01
N ALA A 17 5.88 2.31 -6.29
CA ALA A 17 7.12 1.59 -6.01
C ALA A 17 8.32 2.21 -6.75
N ARG A 18 8.13 2.64 -8.01
CA ARG A 18 9.19 3.27 -8.80
C ARG A 18 9.45 4.72 -8.40
N ILE A 19 8.40 5.50 -8.14
CA ILE A 19 8.54 6.88 -7.63
C ILE A 19 9.32 6.90 -6.32
N SER A 20 9.17 5.84 -5.51
CA SER A 20 9.87 5.68 -4.22
C SER A 20 11.23 4.97 -4.33
N ASN A 21 11.72 4.68 -5.54
CA ASN A 21 12.98 3.96 -5.80
C ASN A 21 13.07 2.58 -5.12
N LEU A 22 11.95 1.86 -4.99
CA LEU A 22 11.92 0.53 -4.36
C LEU A 22 12.22 -0.62 -5.33
N VAL A 23 12.04 -0.37 -6.62
CA VAL A 23 12.24 -1.34 -7.70
C VAL A 23 12.90 -0.61 -8.87
N ASP A 24 13.97 -1.23 -9.39
CA ASP A 24 14.77 -0.71 -10.48
C ASP A 24 14.28 -1.29 -11.82
N ASP A 25 13.59 -0.47 -12.62
CA ASP A 25 13.15 -0.69 -14.00
C ASP A 25 12.05 0.34 -14.35
N TYR A 26 11.52 0.30 -15.57
CA TYR A 26 10.40 1.14 -15.98
C TYR A 26 9.06 0.41 -15.85
N PRO A 27 7.99 1.02 -15.29
CA PRO A 27 6.77 0.29 -14.98
C PRO A 27 6.05 -0.16 -16.24
N SER A 28 5.53 -1.39 -16.20
CA SER A 28 4.66 -1.88 -17.24
C SER A 28 3.35 -1.07 -17.26
N PHE A 29 3.04 -0.51 -18.43
CA PHE A 29 1.90 0.37 -18.62
C PHE A 29 0.60 -0.39 -18.84
N GLY A 30 -0.48 0.20 -18.36
CA GLY A 30 -1.84 -0.32 -18.55
C GLY A 30 -2.36 -1.07 -17.33
N LEU A 31 -3.69 -1.19 -17.26
CA LEU A 31 -4.42 -1.78 -16.15
C LEU A 31 -4.24 -3.31 -16.05
N THR A 32 -3.99 -3.97 -17.19
CA THR A 32 -3.83 -5.42 -17.31
C THR A 32 -2.39 -5.89 -17.32
N ALA A 33 -1.42 -4.97 -17.28
CA ALA A 33 -0.01 -5.33 -17.30
C ALA A 33 0.43 -6.02 -16.00
N THR A 34 1.32 -6.99 -16.14
CA THR A 34 1.97 -7.73 -15.06
C THR A 34 3.38 -7.20 -14.80
N ASP A 35 3.92 -7.52 -13.64
CA ASP A 35 5.22 -7.05 -13.15
C ASP A 35 5.79 -8.13 -12.24
N ASP A 36 7.07 -8.46 -12.44
CA ASP A 36 7.73 -9.57 -11.74
C ASP A 36 8.13 -9.19 -10.30
N ASN A 37 8.33 -7.89 -10.05
CA ASN A 37 8.80 -7.37 -8.76
C ASN A 37 7.64 -6.88 -7.88
N VAL A 38 6.52 -6.48 -8.50
CA VAL A 38 5.39 -5.87 -7.81
C VAL A 38 4.07 -6.54 -8.19
N SER A 39 3.58 -7.40 -7.30
CA SER A 39 2.29 -8.08 -7.46
C SER A 39 1.34 -7.74 -6.31
N LEU A 40 0.07 -7.45 -6.64
CA LEU A 40 -1.03 -7.38 -5.69
C LEU A 40 -2.14 -8.35 -6.11
N GLU A 41 -2.42 -9.31 -5.24
CA GLU A 41 -3.55 -10.21 -5.38
C GLU A 41 -4.62 -9.84 -4.36
N VAL A 42 -5.82 -9.57 -4.85
CA VAL A 42 -6.98 -9.28 -4.01
C VAL A 42 -8.04 -10.32 -4.34
N PRO A 43 -8.35 -11.24 -3.41
CA PRO A 43 -9.40 -12.22 -3.64
C PRO A 43 -10.76 -11.52 -3.76
N TYR A 44 -11.61 -12.00 -4.67
CA TYR A 44 -12.97 -11.48 -4.78
C TYR A 44 -13.79 -11.89 -3.54
N PRO A 45 -14.37 -10.95 -2.78
CA PRO A 45 -15.18 -11.30 -1.63
C PRO A 45 -16.52 -11.91 -2.11
N GLU A 46 -16.72 -13.21 -1.88
CA GLU A 46 -17.97 -13.90 -2.24
C GLU A 46 -19.18 -13.40 -1.44
N ARG A 47 -18.92 -12.85 -0.24
CA ARG A 47 -19.94 -12.33 0.68
C ARG A 47 -19.42 -11.05 1.32
N VAL A 48 -20.29 -10.06 1.43
CA VAL A 48 -20.04 -8.81 2.15
C VAL A 48 -21.01 -8.72 3.32
N SER A 49 -20.50 -8.56 4.52
CA SER A 49 -21.33 -8.43 5.72
C SER A 49 -22.08 -7.10 5.72
N ARG A 50 -23.42 -7.18 5.68
CA ARG A 50 -24.30 -6.00 5.67
C ARG A 50 -24.17 -5.15 6.94
N GLY A 51 -23.98 -5.80 8.10
CA GLY A 51 -23.79 -5.10 9.37
C GLY A 51 -22.44 -4.38 9.43
N LEU A 52 -21.39 -5.02 8.92
CA LEU A 52 -20.06 -4.42 8.84
C LEU A 52 -20.03 -3.23 7.87
N LEU A 53 -20.77 -3.32 6.77
CA LEU A 53 -20.94 -2.21 5.83
C LEU A 53 -21.55 -0.99 6.53
N LEU A 54 -22.63 -1.16 7.30
CA LEU A 54 -23.23 -0.07 8.06
C LEU A 54 -22.26 0.48 9.10
N LEU A 55 -21.60 -0.39 9.87
CA LEU A 55 -20.59 0.02 10.86
C LEU A 55 -19.49 0.88 10.23
N ARG A 56 -18.98 0.49 9.06
CA ARG A 56 -17.96 1.25 8.33
C ARG A 56 -18.44 2.60 7.85
N ILE A 57 -19.67 2.68 7.33
CA ILE A 57 -20.23 3.95 6.84
C ILE A 57 -20.38 4.95 7.99
N PHE A 58 -20.90 4.51 9.14
CA PHE A 58 -21.16 5.42 10.27
C PHE A 58 -19.93 5.66 11.16
N PHE A 59 -19.11 4.65 11.38
CA PHE A 59 -18.03 4.68 12.38
C PHE A 59 -16.64 4.41 11.80
N GLY A 60 -16.51 3.95 10.54
CA GLY A 60 -15.24 3.59 9.91
C GLY A 60 -14.21 4.71 9.95
N VAL A 61 -14.65 5.97 9.79
CA VAL A 61 -13.79 7.14 9.94
C VAL A 61 -13.16 7.18 11.34
N ILE A 62 -13.93 6.89 12.39
CA ILE A 62 -13.46 7.02 13.77
C ILE A 62 -12.55 5.84 14.15
N TYR A 63 -13.00 4.59 13.92
CA TYR A 63 -12.25 3.42 14.42
C TYR A 63 -11.17 2.92 13.46
N VAL A 64 -11.25 3.22 12.16
CA VAL A 64 -10.21 2.87 11.19
C VAL A 64 -9.34 4.06 10.89
N ILE A 65 -9.93 5.15 10.36
CA ILE A 65 -9.15 6.24 9.80
C ILE A 65 -8.34 6.92 10.89
N ILE A 66 -8.93 7.34 12.01
CA ILE A 66 -8.17 8.05 13.06
C ILE A 66 -6.92 7.28 13.51
N PRO A 67 -7.00 6.03 14.00
CA PRO A 67 -5.81 5.34 14.51
C PRO A 67 -4.83 4.95 13.40
N HIS A 68 -5.31 4.52 12.24
CA HIS A 68 -4.43 4.13 11.14
C HIS A 68 -3.76 5.33 10.49
N PHE A 69 -4.52 6.37 10.19
CA PHE A 69 -4.02 7.60 9.61
C PHE A 69 -2.98 8.24 10.51
N PHE A 70 -3.22 8.29 11.83
CA PHE A 70 -2.26 8.85 12.76
C PHE A 70 -0.90 8.15 12.66
N ILE A 71 -0.86 6.81 12.71
CA ILE A 71 0.41 6.09 12.67
C ILE A 71 1.02 6.12 11.26
N LEU A 72 0.22 5.90 10.22
CA LEU A 72 0.70 5.93 8.83
C LEU A 72 1.23 7.32 8.46
N PHE A 73 0.66 8.40 8.99
CA PHE A 73 1.15 9.76 8.77
C PHE A 73 2.62 9.91 9.21
N PHE A 74 2.96 9.52 10.44
CA PHE A 74 4.35 9.58 10.90
C PHE A 74 5.25 8.61 10.12
N ARG A 75 4.74 7.43 9.76
CA ARG A 75 5.50 6.47 8.95
C ARG A 75 5.81 6.99 7.55
N ILE A 76 4.87 7.69 6.91
CA ILE A 76 5.05 8.29 5.60
C ILE A 76 6.08 9.41 5.68
N ILE A 77 6.01 10.28 6.69
CA ILE A 77 7.03 11.32 6.90
C ILE A 77 8.42 10.69 7.05
N TRP A 78 8.54 9.67 7.90
CA TRP A 78 9.80 8.96 8.06
C TRP A 78 10.27 8.29 6.76
N GLY A 79 9.36 7.65 6.03
CA GLY A 79 9.63 7.04 4.73
C GLY A 79 10.14 8.04 3.70
N SER A 80 9.59 9.25 3.67
CA SER A 80 10.06 10.33 2.79
C SER A 80 11.50 10.75 3.12
N ILE A 81 11.83 10.86 4.41
CA ILE A 81 13.19 11.13 4.87
C ILE A 81 14.13 10.01 4.45
N LEU A 82 13.76 8.74 4.70
CA LEU A 82 14.56 7.59 4.30
C LEU A 82 14.78 7.54 2.78
N THR A 83 13.75 7.82 1.98
CA THR A 83 13.85 7.83 0.51
C THR A 83 14.80 8.93 0.03
N PHE A 84 14.72 10.12 0.63
CA PHE A 84 15.65 11.21 0.32
C PHE A 84 17.09 10.88 0.71
N LEU A 85 17.31 10.25 1.86
CA LEU A 85 18.66 9.80 2.26
C LEU A 85 19.14 8.61 1.41
N ALA A 86 18.24 7.71 1.02
CA ALA A 86 18.54 6.55 0.19
C ALA A 86 19.09 6.96 -1.17
N PHE A 87 18.61 8.08 -1.74
CA PHE A 87 19.18 8.66 -2.96
C PHE A 87 20.70 8.87 -2.83
N PHE A 88 21.16 9.50 -1.75
CA PHE A 88 22.59 9.70 -1.52
C PHE A 88 23.31 8.39 -1.24
N VAL A 89 22.72 7.50 -0.43
CA VAL A 89 23.33 6.19 -0.14
C VAL A 89 23.56 5.40 -1.43
N VAL A 90 22.55 5.26 -2.27
CA VAL A 90 22.64 4.56 -3.56
C VAL A 90 23.66 5.22 -4.48
N LEU A 91 23.75 6.56 -4.50
CA LEU A 91 24.74 7.26 -5.31
C LEU A 91 26.19 6.85 -4.96
N PHE A 92 26.48 6.64 -3.68
CA PHE A 92 27.83 6.28 -3.21
C PHE A 92 28.06 4.76 -3.12
N THR A 93 27.05 3.97 -2.75
CA THR A 93 27.18 2.53 -2.46
C THR A 93 26.62 1.63 -3.56
N LYS A 94 25.81 2.18 -4.47
CA LYS A 94 25.02 1.45 -5.49
C LYS A 94 24.06 0.42 -4.90
N LYS A 95 23.74 0.52 -3.60
CA LYS A 95 22.87 -0.43 -2.90
C LYS A 95 21.85 0.31 -2.06
N PHE A 96 20.58 -0.05 -2.21
CA PHE A 96 19.52 0.42 -1.34
C PHE A 96 19.62 -0.31 0.02
N PRO A 97 19.64 0.39 1.17
CA PRO A 97 19.69 -0.27 2.47
C PRO A 97 18.47 -1.16 2.72
N GLU A 98 18.71 -2.45 3.00
CA GLU A 98 17.67 -3.47 3.17
C GLU A 98 16.62 -3.08 4.23
N SER A 99 17.06 -2.62 5.40
CA SER A 99 16.14 -2.24 6.49
C SER A 99 15.24 -1.06 6.13
N TRP A 100 15.70 -0.13 5.28
CA TRP A 100 14.91 1.00 4.82
C TRP A 100 13.90 0.56 3.77
N HIS A 101 14.30 -0.35 2.89
CA HIS A 101 13.44 -0.96 1.89
C HIS A 101 12.29 -1.73 2.57
N GLU A 102 12.62 -2.58 3.55
CA GLU A 102 11.64 -3.31 4.34
C GLU A 102 10.63 -2.38 5.03
N PHE A 103 11.10 -1.27 5.60
CA PHE A 103 10.23 -0.29 6.25
C PHE A 103 9.25 0.34 5.25
N LEU A 104 9.75 0.74 4.07
CA LEU A 104 8.95 1.38 3.03
C LEU A 104 7.92 0.41 2.44
N VAL A 105 8.36 -0.79 2.05
CA VAL A 105 7.49 -1.87 1.56
C VAL A 105 6.42 -2.20 2.60
N GLY A 106 6.82 -2.35 3.86
CA GLY A 106 5.86 -2.65 4.91
C GLY A 106 4.86 -1.54 5.18
N THR A 107 5.25 -0.28 4.97
CA THR A 107 4.33 0.88 5.02
C THR A 107 3.34 0.85 3.86
N ILE A 108 3.79 0.53 2.64
CA ILE A 108 2.91 0.36 1.47
C ILE A 108 1.94 -0.79 1.70
N ARG A 109 2.40 -1.97 2.14
CA ARG A 109 1.54 -3.13 2.45
C ARG A 109 0.47 -2.79 3.46
N TRP A 110 0.84 -2.10 4.54
CA TRP A 110 -0.12 -1.67 5.55
C TRP A 110 -1.15 -0.69 4.99
N ASN A 111 -0.70 0.35 4.28
CA ASN A 111 -1.59 1.32 3.64
C ASN A 111 -2.53 0.66 2.62
N THR A 112 -2.05 -0.33 1.85
CA THR A 112 -2.88 -1.11 0.93
C THR A 112 -3.96 -1.88 1.68
N ARG A 113 -3.66 -2.53 2.81
CA ARG A 113 -4.69 -3.22 3.62
C ARG A 113 -5.77 -2.26 4.14
N VAL A 114 -5.37 -1.10 4.64
CA VAL A 114 -6.33 -0.05 5.07
C VAL A 114 -7.19 0.40 3.89
N THR A 115 -6.56 0.62 2.73
CA THR A 115 -7.27 0.98 1.50
C THR A 115 -8.29 -0.10 1.12
N LEU A 116 -7.89 -1.37 1.03
CA LEU A 116 -8.80 -2.47 0.69
C LEU A 116 -9.99 -2.57 1.66
N TYR A 117 -9.76 -2.38 2.95
CA TYR A 117 -10.82 -2.38 3.96
C TYR A 117 -11.80 -1.22 3.76
N MET A 118 -11.28 -0.01 3.58
CA MET A 118 -12.10 1.20 3.42
C MET A 118 -12.84 1.23 2.08
N TRP A 119 -12.31 0.60 1.04
CA TRP A 119 -12.94 0.46 -0.27
C TRP A 119 -13.85 -0.77 -0.39
N PHE A 120 -14.21 -1.40 0.74
CA PHE A 120 -15.13 -2.54 0.81
C PHE A 120 -14.67 -3.76 -0.02
N MET A 121 -13.36 -3.92 -0.21
CA MET A 121 -12.76 -5.05 -0.94
C MET A 121 -12.41 -6.23 -0.02
N THR A 122 -12.40 -6.02 1.30
CA THR A 122 -12.23 -7.08 2.31
C THR A 122 -13.08 -6.79 3.56
N ASP A 123 -13.54 -7.85 4.22
CA ASP A 123 -14.22 -7.78 5.51
C ASP A 123 -13.23 -7.78 6.71
N ASP A 124 -11.98 -8.16 6.49
CA ASP A 124 -10.97 -8.33 7.53
C ASP A 124 -10.34 -7.01 7.96
N TYR A 125 -10.45 -6.68 9.26
CA TYR A 125 -9.86 -5.45 9.81
C TYR A 125 -8.34 -5.42 9.63
N PRO A 126 -7.77 -4.32 9.12
CA PRO A 126 -6.33 -4.22 8.86
C PRO A 126 -5.56 -4.28 10.19
N PRO A 127 -4.58 -5.19 10.34
CA PRO A 127 -3.71 -5.20 11.50
C PRO A 127 -2.77 -4.00 11.48
N PHE A 128 -2.42 -3.49 12.67
CA PHE A 128 -1.37 -2.47 12.88
C PHE A 128 0.03 -3.08 12.72
N SER A 129 0.30 -3.63 11.54
CA SER A 129 1.52 -4.35 11.20
C SER A 129 2.03 -3.89 9.85
N SER A 130 3.34 -3.96 9.66
CA SER A 130 4.01 -3.71 8.38
C SER A 130 4.30 -5.00 7.59
N LYS A 131 4.05 -6.18 8.17
CA LYS A 131 4.23 -7.48 7.50
C LYS A 131 2.90 -7.93 6.89
#